data_AF-A0A0C9UU24-F1
#
_entry.id   AF-A0A0C9UU24-F1
#
_cell.length_a   1.000
_cell.length_b   1.000
_cell.length_c   1.000
_cell.angle_alpha   90.00
_cell.angle_beta   90.00
_cell.angle_gamma   90.00
#
_symmetry.space_group_name_H-M   'P 1'
#
loop_
_entity.id
_entity.type
_entity.pdbx_description
1 polymer ?
#
loop_
_entity_poly.entity_id
_entity_poly.type
_entity_poly.pdbx_seq_one_letter_code
_entity_poly.pdbx_strand_id
1 'polypeptide(L)' 'VPKFHLAAHIDGCADKFSFNWTNNVGRTCGELVESNWATMNGLATSTREMGYGHRKDVITDAMNFWNFRKAGG' A
#
# COMPACT_ATOMS: atom_id res chain seq x y z
N VAL A 1 -2.30 -11.04 -1.49
CA VAL A 1 -1.03 -11.00 -0.75
C VAL A 1 0.00 -10.34 -1.65
N PRO A 2 0.51 -9.16 -1.29
CA PRO A 2 1.58 -8.50 -2.01
C PRO A 2 2.85 -9.33 -2.13
N LYS A 3 3.75 -8.95 -3.06
CA LYS A 3 4.93 -9.73 -3.45
C LYS A 3 5.92 -9.97 -2.30
N PHE A 4 6.10 -9.01 -1.41
CA PHE A 4 6.90 -9.14 -0.19
C PHE A 4 6.25 -10.09 0.80
N HIS A 5 4.95 -9.94 1.03
CA HIS A 5 4.19 -10.80 1.95
C HIS A 5 4.02 -12.23 1.44
N LEU A 6 4.15 -12.45 0.12
CA LEU A 6 4.06 -13.79 -0.50
C LEU A 6 5.11 -14.77 0.03
N ALA A 7 6.27 -14.28 0.47
CA ALA A 7 7.33 -15.11 1.05
C ALA A 7 6.99 -15.66 2.46
N ALA A 8 6.12 -14.96 3.19
CA ALA A 8 5.67 -15.36 4.53
C ALA A 8 4.30 -16.08 4.50
N HIS A 9 3.77 -16.35 3.31
CA HIS A 9 2.51 -17.05 3.13
C HIS A 9 2.72 -18.59 3.20
N ILE A 10 1.65 -19.37 3.04
CA ILE A 10 1.75 -20.83 3.00
C ILE A 10 2.72 -21.30 1.90
N ASP A 11 3.34 -22.45 2.14
CA ASP A 11 4.30 -23.05 1.22
C ASP A 11 3.73 -23.20 -0.20
N GLY A 12 4.56 -22.85 -1.19
CA GLY A 12 4.21 -22.91 -2.61
C GLY A 12 3.46 -21.69 -3.16
N CYS A 13 3.02 -20.74 -2.33
CA CYS A 13 2.43 -19.49 -2.81
C CYS A 13 3.45 -18.55 -3.45
N ALA A 14 4.65 -18.44 -2.87
CA ALA A 14 5.72 -17.63 -3.42
C ALA A 14 6.07 -18.04 -4.86
N ASP A 15 6.12 -19.34 -5.15
CA ASP A 15 6.42 -19.84 -6.49
C ASP A 15 5.26 -19.64 -7.47
N LYS A 16 4.04 -19.98 -7.05
CA LYS A 16 2.84 -19.91 -7.91
C LYS A 16 2.41 -18.50 -8.26
N PHE A 17 2.61 -17.54 -7.34
CA PHE A 17 2.12 -16.17 -7.48
C PHE A 17 3.24 -15.12 -7.55
N SER A 18 4.48 -15.56 -7.73
CA SER A 18 5.60 -14.63 -7.95
C SER A 18 5.44 -13.90 -9.28
N PHE A 19 5.48 -12.57 -9.21
CA PHE A 19 5.51 -11.72 -10.39
C PHE A 19 6.76 -11.92 -11.24
N ASN A 20 7.82 -12.57 -10.70
CA ASN A 20 9.00 -12.91 -11.48
C ASN A 20 8.72 -14.06 -12.48
N TRP A 21 7.68 -14.86 -12.23
CA TRP A 21 7.26 -15.98 -13.08
C TRP A 21 5.95 -15.71 -13.81
N THR A 22 5.36 -14.52 -13.62
CA THR A 22 4.10 -14.14 -14.25
C THR A 22 4.40 -13.41 -15.57
N ASN A 23 3.90 -13.95 -16.68
CA ASN A 23 4.08 -13.34 -17.99
C ASN A 23 3.37 -11.97 -18.07
N ASN A 24 3.97 -11.04 -18.83
CA ASN A 24 3.43 -9.71 -19.12
C ASN A 24 3.30 -8.77 -17.90
N VAL A 25 4.01 -9.04 -16.80
CA VAL A 25 4.06 -8.14 -15.64
C VAL A 25 5.41 -7.43 -15.62
N GLY A 26 5.41 -6.12 -15.42
CA GLY A 26 6.64 -5.36 -15.23
C GLY A 26 7.38 -5.76 -13.96
N ARG A 27 8.69 -5.54 -13.90
CA ARG A 27 9.48 -5.76 -12.70
C ARG A 27 9.08 -4.73 -11.63
N THR A 28 8.17 -5.14 -10.76
CA THR A 28 7.63 -4.29 -9.68
C THR A 28 7.83 -4.92 -8.32
N CYS A 29 7.87 -4.08 -7.29
CA CYS A 29 7.91 -4.51 -5.90
C CYS A 29 6.56 -5.08 -5.43
N GLY A 30 5.44 -4.75 -6.07
CA GLY A 30 4.11 -5.24 -5.66
C GLY A 30 3.60 -4.71 -4.31
N GLU A 31 4.41 -3.96 -3.55
CA GLU A 31 4.10 -3.39 -2.23
C GLU A 31 3.67 -1.92 -2.27
N LEU A 32 3.76 -1.26 -3.43
CA LEU A 32 3.60 0.20 -3.55
C LEU A 32 2.24 0.71 -3.02
N VAL A 33 1.21 -0.12 -3.12
CA VAL A 33 -0.14 0.17 -2.62
C VAL A 33 -0.25 0.09 -1.10
N GLU A 34 0.58 -0.72 -0.44
CA GLU A 34 0.57 -0.93 1.02
C GLU A 34 1.62 -0.08 1.75
N SER A 35 2.61 0.44 1.01
CA SER A 35 3.74 1.17 1.59
C SER A 35 3.33 2.44 2.36
N ASN A 36 2.14 3.01 2.12
CA ASN A 36 1.65 4.19 2.86
C ASN A 36 0.87 3.83 4.14
N TRP A 37 0.56 2.55 4.37
CA TRP A 37 -0.27 2.12 5.51
C TRP A 37 0.37 2.44 6.86
N ALA A 38 1.70 2.32 6.95
CA ALA A 38 2.44 2.71 8.16
C ALA A 38 2.17 4.17 8.55
N THR A 39 2.11 5.09 7.57
CA THR A 39 1.79 6.47 7.86
C THR A 39 0.30 6.70 8.11
N MET A 40 -0.57 5.94 7.44
CA MET A 40 -2.02 6.00 7.69
C MET A 40 -2.38 5.65 9.14
N ASN A 41 -1.62 4.77 9.80
CA ASN A 41 -1.81 4.46 11.21
C ASN A 41 -1.66 5.71 12.11
N GLY A 42 -0.75 6.62 11.80
CA GLY A 42 -0.60 7.88 12.54
C GLY A 42 -1.78 8.84 12.39
N LEU A 43 -2.51 8.74 11.27
CA LEU A 43 -3.72 9.54 11.01
C LEU A 43 -4.96 8.97 11.69
N ALA A 44 -4.92 7.72 12.15
CA ALA A 44 -6.08 7.08 12.78
C ALA A 44 -6.54 7.86 14.02
N THR A 45 -5.60 8.30 14.86
CA THR A 45 -5.92 9.06 16.08
C THR A 45 -6.33 10.50 15.76
N SER A 46 -5.67 11.17 14.81
CA SER A 46 -5.97 12.57 14.49
C SER A 46 -7.31 12.75 13.76
N THR A 47 -7.77 11.72 13.03
CA THR A 47 -9.05 11.77 12.29
C THR A 47 -10.22 11.16 13.07
N ARG A 48 -10.02 10.67 14.29
CA ARG A 48 -11.03 9.92 15.04
C ARG A 48 -12.27 10.75 15.37
N GLU A 49 -12.08 12.01 15.77
CA GLU A 49 -13.16 12.93 16.17
C GLU A 49 -13.72 13.76 14.99
N MET A 50 -13.18 13.57 13.78
CA MET A 50 -13.63 14.30 12.60
C MET A 50 -14.97 13.77 12.10
N GLY A 51 -15.83 14.69 11.63
CA GLY A 51 -17.04 14.31 10.90
C GLY A 51 -16.74 13.53 9.61
N TYR A 52 -17.70 12.74 9.14
CA TYR A 52 -17.50 11.79 8.02
C TYR A 52 -16.90 12.40 6.75
N GLY A 53 -17.38 13.58 6.33
CA GLY A 53 -16.84 14.29 5.16
C GLY A 53 -15.38 14.70 5.37
N HIS A 54 -15.12 15.47 6.43
CA HIS A 54 -13.77 15.92 6.77
C HIS A 54 -12.77 14.78 6.97
N ARG A 55 -13.21 13.68 7.60
CA ARG A 55 -12.37 12.49 7.78
C ARG A 55 -11.96 11.89 6.44
N LYS A 56 -12.87 11.80 5.47
CA LYS A 56 -12.57 11.29 4.13
C LYS A 56 -11.61 12.21 3.39
N ASP A 57 -11.82 13.51 3.46
CA ASP A 57 -10.99 14.50 2.76
C ASP A 57 -9.55 14.45 3.29
N VAL A 58 -9.37 14.43 4.61
CA VAL A 58 -8.04 14.32 5.24
C VAL A 58 -7.32 13.01 4.88
N ILE A 59 -8.03 11.88 4.90
CA ILE A 59 -7.45 10.60 4.50
C ILE A 59 -7.02 10.63 3.02
N THR A 60 -7.86 11.18 2.15
CA THR A 60 -7.59 11.25 0.71
C THR A 60 -6.41 12.17 0.41
N ASP A 61 -6.35 13.33 1.04
CA ASP A 61 -5.24 14.28 0.91
C ASP A 61 -3.91 13.65 1.36
N ALA A 62 -3.91 12.98 2.51
CA ALA A 62 -2.73 12.28 2.99
C ALA A 62 -2.26 11.18 2.00
N MET A 63 -3.18 10.37 1.48
CA MET A 63 -2.85 9.35 0.49
C MET A 63 -2.23 9.96 -0.78
N ASN A 64 -2.80 11.08 -1.26
CA ASN A 64 -2.29 11.80 -2.42
C ASN A 64 -0.90 12.40 -2.16
N PHE A 65 -0.68 13.01 -0.99
CA PHE A 65 0.63 13.52 -0.58
C PHE A 65 1.70 12.42 -0.59
N TRP A 66 1.39 11.24 -0.01
CA TRP A 66 2.32 10.11 -0.03
C TRP A 66 2.58 9.59 -1.44
N ASN A 67 1.57 9.56 -2.30
CA ASN A 67 1.73 9.17 -3.70
C ASN A 67 2.60 10.17 -4.47
N PHE A 68 2.41 11.47 -4.28
CA PHE A 68 3.23 12.52 -4.87
C PHE A 68 4.70 12.40 -4.43
N ARG A 69 4.95 12.26 -3.13
CA ARG A 69 6.31 12.10 -2.58
C ARG A 69 7.03 10.86 -3.14
N LYS A 70 6.29 9.79 -3.43
CA LYS A 70 6.83 8.56 -4.04
C LYS A 70 7.09 8.71 -5.55
N ALA A 71 6.31 9.53 -6.25
CA ALA A 71 6.43 9.72 -7.70
C ALA A 71 7.52 10.74 -8.10
N GLY A 72 7.82 11.70 -7.22
CA GLY A 72 8.83 12.74 -7.44
C GLY A 72 10.20 12.48 -6.83
N GLY A 73 10.44 11.28 -6.27
CA GLY A 73 11.71 10.86 -5.69
C GLY A 73 12.53 9.99 -6.63
#